data_AF-A0A381ICB8-F1
#
_entry.id   AF-A0A381ICB8-F1
#
_cell.length_a   1.000
_cell.length_b   1.000
_cell.length_c   1.000
_cell.angle_alpha   90.00
_cell.angle_beta   90.00
_cell.angle_gamma   90.00
#
_symmetry.space_group_name_H-M   'P 1'
#
loop_
_entity.id
_entity.type
_entity.pdbx_description
1 polymer ?
#
loop_
_entity_poly.entity_id
_entity_poly.type
_entity_poly.pdbx_seq_one_letter_code
_entity_poly.pdbx_strand_id
1 'polypeptide(L)'
;MIAGKEDNIWNSYEACLEALEIFEENNYPYNVELLTYNNMGHPLPIPYIMPLKETLCMSMSGGIFSSGGTVEGNSKGQFESWNRTIEFYKKPLSSDLNN
;
A
#
# COMPACT_ATOMS: atom_id res chain seq x y z
N MET A 1 3.18 -3.40 -5.95
CA MET A 1 3.39 -2.24 -5.05
C MET A 1 2.04 -1.72 -4.60
N ILE A 2 1.94 -1.25 -3.37
CA ILE A 2 0.69 -0.73 -2.78
C ILE A 2 1.04 0.60 -2.11
N ALA A 3 0.35 1.68 -2.47
CA ALA A 3 0.63 3.02 -1.96
C ALA A 3 -0.64 3.78 -1.58
N GLY A 4 -0.58 4.49 -0.45
CA GLY A 4 -1.57 5.46 -0.04
C GLY A 4 -1.17 6.85 -0.50
N LYS A 5 -2.10 7.63 -1.08
CA LYS A 5 -1.79 9.03 -1.46
C LYS A 5 -1.78 9.99 -0.27
N GLU A 6 -2.32 9.55 0.86
CA GLU A 6 -2.25 10.26 2.14
C GLU A 6 -1.23 9.60 3.07
N ASP A 7 -0.17 9.01 2.53
CA ASP A 7 0.98 8.55 3.33
C ASP A 7 1.75 9.77 3.86
N ASN A 8 1.62 10.01 5.17
CA ASN A 8 2.29 11.12 5.85
C ASN A 8 3.60 10.69 6.54
N ILE A 9 4.04 9.45 6.36
CA ILE A 9 5.33 8.96 6.87
C ILE A 9 6.44 9.28 5.88
N TRP A 10 6.15 9.09 4.59
CA TRP A 10 7.05 9.33 3.46
C TRP A 10 6.26 9.34 2.15
N ASN A 11 6.87 9.81 1.07
CA ASN A 11 6.22 9.97 -0.24
C ASN A 11 6.08 8.64 -0.99
N SER A 12 5.36 7.66 -0.42
CA SER A 12 5.29 6.31 -0.98
C SER A 12 4.66 6.23 -2.37
N TYR A 13 3.65 7.06 -2.67
CA TYR A 13 3.03 7.12 -3.99
C TYR A 13 4.03 7.58 -5.07
N GLU A 14 4.73 8.69 -4.84
CA GLU A 14 5.73 9.21 -5.78
C GLU A 14 6.90 8.23 -5.96
N ALA A 15 7.39 7.64 -4.86
CA ALA A 15 8.44 6.63 -4.92
C ALA A 15 8.03 5.39 -5.72
N CYS A 16 6.75 4.99 -5.66
CA CYS A 16 6.23 3.90 -6.49
C CYS A 16 6.14 4.28 -7.97
N LEU A 17 5.82 5.54 -8.30
CA LEU A 17 5.82 6.01 -9.69
C LEU A 17 7.24 5.99 -10.27
N GLU A 18 8.22 6.53 -9.53
CA GLU A 18 9.62 6.50 -9.92
C GLU A 18 10.12 5.06 -10.12
N ALA A 19 9.73 4.14 -9.23
CA ALA A 19 10.06 2.72 -9.40
C ALA A 19 9.45 2.11 -10.68
N LEU A 20 8.22 2.48 -11.06
CA LEU A 20 7.60 2.02 -12.31
C LEU A 20 8.36 2.53 -13.53
N GLU A 21 8.78 3.80 -13.54
CA GLU A 21 9.59 4.38 -14.62
C GLU A 21 10.90 3.61 -14.78
N ILE A 22 11.61 3.36 -13.68
CA ILE A 22 12.86 2.57 -13.68
C ILE A 22 12.63 1.15 -14.21
N PHE A 23 11.53 0.49 -13.85
CA PHE A 23 11.21 -0.85 -14.36
C PHE A 23 10.93 -0.86 -15.85
N GLU A 24 10.23 0.15 -16.37
CA GLU A 24 9.96 0.30 -17.80
C GLU A 24 11.25 0.54 -18.58
N GLU A 25 12.08 1.49 -18.14
CA GLU A 25 13.37 1.82 -18.76
C GLU A 25 14.32 0.62 -18.86
N ASN A 26 14.27 -0.28 -17.87
CA ASN A 26 15.16 -1.43 -17.77
C ASN A 26 14.54 -2.73 -18.29
N ASN A 27 13.37 -2.69 -18.96
CA ASN A 27 12.67 -3.86 -19.48
C ASN A 27 12.48 -4.96 -18.42
N TYR A 28 12.01 -4.57 -17.23
CA TYR A 28 11.87 -5.49 -16.11
C TYR A 28 10.95 -6.68 -16.49
N PRO A 29 11.40 -7.94 -16.30
CA PRO A 29 10.76 -9.08 -16.95
C PRO A 29 9.52 -9.62 -16.22
N TYR A 30 9.23 -9.13 -15.02
CA TYR A 30 8.14 -9.61 -14.19
C TYR A 30 6.96 -8.64 -14.18
N ASN A 31 5.77 -9.19 -13.93
CA ASN A 31 4.56 -8.38 -13.79
C ASN A 31 4.67 -7.45 -12.57
N VAL A 32 4.54 -6.15 -12.81
CA VAL A 32 4.49 -5.14 -11.74
C VAL A 32 3.14 -4.45 -11.80
N GLU A 33 2.50 -4.34 -10.65
CA GLU A 33 1.24 -3.60 -10.50
C GLU A 33 1.37 -2.60 -9.36
N LEU A 34 0.82 -1.40 -9.54
CA LEU A 34 0.70 -0.39 -8.50
C LEU A 34 -0.77 -0.21 -8.15
N LEU A 35 -1.12 -0.55 -6.91
CA LEU A 35 -2.43 -0.24 -6.32
C LEU A 35 -2.33 1.08 -5.57
N THR A 36 -3.23 2.00 -5.86
CA THR A 36 -3.26 3.32 -5.23
C THR A 36 -4.60 3.59 -4.57
N TYR A 37 -4.54 4.20 -3.39
CA TYR A 37 -5.72 4.50 -2.60
C TYR A 37 -5.66 5.96 -2.16
N ASN A 38 -6.64 6.76 -2.62
CA ASN A 38 -6.62 8.22 -2.41
C ASN A 38 -6.65 8.59 -0.92
N ASN A 39 -7.46 7.90 -0.11
CA ASN A 39 -7.71 8.26 1.30
C ASN A 39 -7.00 7.32 2.29
N MET A 40 -5.96 6.62 1.83
CA MET A 40 -5.18 5.69 2.63
C MET A 40 -3.83 6.31 2.97
N GLY A 41 -3.37 6.10 4.19
CA GLY A 41 -2.04 6.50 4.65
C GLY A 41 -1.19 5.31 5.10
N HIS A 42 -0.38 5.59 6.13
CA HIS A 42 0.75 4.83 6.65
C HIS A 42 0.53 3.33 6.85
N PRO A 43 0.13 2.89 8.04
CA PRO A 43 0.19 1.47 8.32
C PRO A 43 -0.85 0.73 7.46
N LEU A 44 -0.36 -0.21 6.66
CA LEU A 44 -1.15 -1.17 5.90
C LEU A 44 -1.07 -2.55 6.55
N PRO A 45 -1.73 -2.76 7.71
CA PRO A 45 -1.83 -4.09 8.29
C PRO A 45 -2.80 -4.96 7.47
N ILE A 46 -2.90 -6.24 7.82
CA ILE A 46 -3.93 -7.12 7.25
C ILE A 46 -5.35 -6.60 7.58
N PRO A 47 -6.37 -6.98 6.78
CA PRO A 47 -7.72 -6.47 6.96
C PRO A 47 -8.25 -6.63 8.39
N TYR A 48 -9.03 -5.64 8.83
CA TYR A 48 -9.69 -5.58 10.13
C TYR A 48 -8.75 -5.37 11.33
N ILE A 49 -7.44 -5.19 11.10
CA ILE A 49 -6.56 -4.59 12.10
C ILE A 49 -6.64 -3.07 11.94
N MET A 50 -7.50 -2.46 12.74
CA MET A 50 -7.64 -1.00 12.73
C MET A 50 -6.63 -0.38 13.69
N PRO A 51 -5.68 0.44 13.21
CA PRO A 51 -4.85 1.24 14.09
C PRO A 51 -5.75 2.20 14.87
N LEU A 52 -5.58 2.23 16.19
CA LEU A 52 -6.31 3.13 17.06
C LEU A 52 -5.98 4.58 16.69
N LYS A 53 -6.90 5.52 16.98
CA LYS A 53 -6.71 6.95 16.69
C LYS A 53 -5.37 7.46 17.24
N GLU A 54 -4.99 6.98 18.42
CA GLU A 54 -3.75 7.29 19.12
C GLU A 54 -2.50 6.76 18.39
N THR A 55 -2.63 5.73 17.55
CA THR A 55 -1.53 5.18 16.74
C THR A 55 -1.43 5.81 15.36
N LEU A 56 -2.54 6.35 14.84
CA LEU A 56 -2.55 7.11 13.59
C LEU A 56 -2.17 8.58 13.78
N CYS A 57 -2.37 9.12 14.98
CA CYS A 57 -2.21 10.52 15.30
C CYS A 57 -1.67 10.69 16.72
N MET A 58 -0.44 11.17 16.84
CA MET A 58 0.25 11.35 18.11
C MET A 58 0.68 12.80 18.28
N SER A 59 0.41 13.38 19.44
CA SER A 59 1.01 14.67 19.79
C SER A 59 2.50 14.47 20.05
N MET A 60 3.33 15.23 19.36
CA MET A 60 4.76 15.30 19.57
C MET A 60 5.16 16.72 19.98
N SER A 61 6.30 16.87 20.65
CA SER A 61 6.85 18.20 20.93
C SER A 61 7.13 18.93 19.61
N GLY A 62 6.29 19.91 19.27
CA GLY A 62 6.37 20.66 18.02
C GLY A 62 5.25 20.40 17.00
N GLY A 63 4.28 19.52 17.29
CA GLY A 63 3.12 19.36 16.42
C GLY A 63 2.34 18.06 16.60
N ILE A 64 1.57 17.72 15.57
CA ILE A 64 0.84 16.47 15.48
C ILE A 64 1.53 15.62 14.42
N PHE A 65 2.04 14.47 14.83
CA PHE A 65 2.43 13.43 13.89
C PHE A 65 1.19 12.65 13.47
N SER A 66 1.02 12.46 12.17
CA SER A 66 -0.06 11.65 11.62
C SER A 66 0.55 10.67 10.62
N SER A 67 0.11 9.42 10.63
CA SER A 67 0.44 8.48 9.56
C SER A 67 -0.45 8.68 8.32
N GLY A 68 -1.49 9.51 8.43
CA GLY A 68 -2.41 9.87 7.35
C GLY A 68 -3.47 8.81 7.03
N GLY A 69 -4.30 9.13 6.04
CA GLY A 69 -5.50 8.36 5.70
C GLY A 69 -6.70 8.65 6.60
N THR A 70 -7.87 8.21 6.14
CA THR A 70 -9.10 8.15 6.95
C THR A 70 -9.36 6.74 7.45
N VAL A 71 -10.19 6.55 8.47
CA VAL A 71 -10.57 5.21 8.95
C VAL A 71 -11.18 4.37 7.82
N GLU A 72 -12.09 4.96 7.05
CA GLU A 72 -12.71 4.30 5.90
C GLU A 72 -11.70 3.99 4.80
N GLY A 73 -10.87 4.98 4.43
CA GLY A 73 -9.87 4.81 3.38
C GLY A 73 -8.80 3.78 3.72
N ASN A 74 -8.31 3.78 4.95
CA ASN A 74 -7.39 2.76 5.46
C ASN A 74 -8.05 1.38 5.47
N SER A 75 -9.26 1.25 5.99
CA SER A 75 -9.98 -0.05 6.03
C SER A 75 -10.23 -0.61 4.64
N LYS A 76 -10.65 0.25 3.70
CA LYS A 76 -10.88 -0.11 2.30
C LYS A 76 -9.57 -0.53 1.63
N GLY A 77 -8.52 0.28 1.77
CA GLY A 77 -7.20 -0.01 1.21
C GLY A 77 -6.62 -1.32 1.72
N GLN A 78 -6.72 -1.60 3.03
CA GLN A 78 -6.33 -2.88 3.61
C GLN A 78 -7.09 -4.05 2.97
N PHE A 79 -8.43 -3.98 2.93
CA PHE A 79 -9.26 -5.06 2.40
C PHE A 79 -8.99 -5.34 0.90
N GLU A 80 -9.03 -4.29 0.08
CA GLU A 80 -8.87 -4.42 -1.37
C GLU A 80 -7.45 -4.85 -1.75
N SER A 81 -6.43 -4.27 -1.11
CA SER A 81 -5.04 -4.60 -1.41
C SER A 81 -4.67 -6.01 -0.96
N TRP A 82 -5.23 -6.48 0.16
CA TRP A 82 -5.05 -7.86 0.62
C TRP A 82 -5.64 -8.87 -0.36
N ASN A 83 -6.88 -8.65 -0.80
CA ASN A 83 -7.51 -9.50 -1.80
C ASN A 83 -6.71 -9.50 -3.12
N ARG A 84 -6.26 -8.34 -3.58
CA ARG A 84 -5.46 -8.26 -4.80
C ARG A 84 -4.11 -8.95 -4.65
N THR A 85 -3.49 -8.87 -3.47
CA THR A 85 -2.23 -9.57 -3.14
C THR A 85 -2.41 -11.08 -3.26
N ILE A 86 -3.49 -11.63 -2.69
CA ILE A 86 -3.80 -13.06 -2.82
C ILE A 86 -3.93 -13.45 -4.31
N GLU A 87 -4.69 -12.69 -5.09
CA GLU A 87 -4.88 -12.96 -6.52
C GLU A 87 -3.58 -12.80 -7.33
N PHE A 88 -2.71 -11.86 -6.95
CA PHE A 88 -1.42 -11.65 -7.59
C PHE A 88 -0.52 -12.88 -7.42
N TYR A 89 -0.51 -13.49 -6.24
CA TYR A 89 0.26 -14.70 -5.97
C TYR A 89 -0.34 -15.98 -6.55
N LYS A 90 -1.67 -16.10 -6.66
CA LYS A 90 -2.32 -17.29 -7.24
C LYS A 90 -1.90 -17.54 -8.69
N LYS A 91 -1.75 -16.48 -9.49
CA LYS A 91 -1.42 -16.58 -10.92
C LYS A 91 -0.11 -17.37 -11.18
N PRO A 92 1.05 -16.99 -10.62
CA PRO A 92 2.29 -17.75 -10.78
C PRO A 92 2.27 -19.12 -10.07
N LEU A 93 1.58 -19.26 -8.94
CA LEU A 93 1.55 -20.54 -8.21
C LEU A 93 0.68 -21.60 -8.90
N SER A 94 -0.31 -21.19 -9.68
CA SER A 94 -1.17 -22.10 -10.45
C SER A 94 -0.48 -22.73 -11.67
N SER A 95 0.57 -22.11 -12.21
CA SER A 95 1.37 -22.71 -13.29
C SER A 95 2.30 -23.82 -12.80
N ASP A 96 2.69 -23.80 -11.52
CA ASP A 96 3.60 -24.80 -10.94
C ASP A 96 2.88 -26.07 -10.47
N LEU A 97 1.56 -26.00 -10.22
CA LEU A 97 0.74 -27.14 -9.79
C LEU A 97 0.23 -28.02 -10.94
N ASN A 98 0.42 -27.59 -12.19
CA ASN A 98 0.00 -28.30 -13.40
C ASN A 98 1.18 -28.87 -14.22
N ASN A 99 2.39 -28.85 -13.67
CA ASN A 99 3.60 -29.51 -14.18
C ASN A 99 4.00 -30.66 -13.25
#